data_AF-A0A520W712-F1
#
_entry.id   AF-A0A520W712-F1
#
_cell.length_a   1.000
_cell.length_b   1.000
_cell.length_c   1.000
_cell.angle_alpha   90.00
_cell.angle_beta   90.00
_cell.angle_gamma   90.00
#
_symmetry.space_group_name_H-M   'P 1'
#
loop_
_entity.id
_entity.type
_entity.pdbx_description
1 polymer ?
#
loop_
_entity_poly.entity_id
_entity_poly.type
_entity_poly.pdbx_seq_one_letter_code
_entity_poly.pdbx_strand_id
1 'polypeptide(L)'
;MKNKIYVFLLILFLPIKLVAAELNKFEISLTKDKRCFHSNGMPDHKTGVFPNKGNPNSISQQKIHVCVPRYPKKSTASTKIKGIIGIALNGVLFRPATAGFWDPKAPRGHSRNGKKNWSVDIFGLKGRLGLDFNNAHVGRGGMYHYHGLPTSFVNNLKKSHIGYAGDGFEIHYIKGKMSAWVLKDGFRKSGPLGKYDGTYNEDFFYQGNNDKIDECNGGMYKGKYVYFITDNYPRVPRCLSGEVSSDFNKSRH
;
A
#
# COMPACT_ATOMS: atom_id res chain seq x y z
N MET A 1 -52.52 33.17 46.39
CA MET A 1 -52.36 31.94 45.58
C MET A 1 -51.01 32.00 44.87
N LYS A 2 -50.02 31.20 45.29
CA LYS A 2 -48.68 31.14 44.66
C LYS A 2 -48.60 29.91 43.76
N ASN A 3 -48.65 30.11 42.44
CA ASN A 3 -48.48 29.05 41.46
C ASN A 3 -47.01 28.62 41.42
N LYS A 4 -46.74 27.34 41.73
CA LYS A 4 -45.45 26.70 41.48
C LYS A 4 -45.45 26.19 40.04
N ILE A 5 -44.56 26.75 39.20
CA ILE A 5 -44.28 26.23 37.86
C ILE A 5 -43.27 25.10 38.03
N TYR A 6 -43.66 23.88 37.65
CA TYR A 6 -42.75 22.74 37.55
C TYR A 6 -42.22 22.67 36.11
N VAL A 7 -40.92 22.90 35.95
CA VAL A 7 -40.22 22.70 34.67
C VAL A 7 -39.82 21.23 34.60
N PHE A 8 -40.45 20.46 33.72
CA PHE A 8 -40.03 19.10 33.38
C PHE A 8 -38.84 19.18 32.41
N LEU A 9 -37.66 18.78 32.90
CA LEU A 9 -36.46 18.65 32.08
C LEU A 9 -36.54 17.34 31.29
N LEU A 10 -36.86 17.43 29.99
CA LEU A 10 -36.86 16.28 29.09
C LEU A 10 -35.42 15.93 28.70
N ILE A 11 -34.82 14.95 29.36
CA ILE A 11 -33.49 14.44 29.00
C ILE A 11 -33.62 13.53 27.78
N LEU A 12 -33.27 14.07 26.61
CA LEU A 12 -33.13 13.31 25.36
C LEU A 12 -31.89 12.41 25.44
N PHE A 13 -32.08 11.12 25.69
CA PHE A 13 -31.04 10.11 25.53
C PHE A 13 -30.79 9.88 24.03
N LEU A 14 -29.76 10.54 23.49
CA LEU A 14 -29.21 10.17 22.19
C LEU A 14 -28.51 8.80 22.32
N PRO A 15 -28.85 7.79 21.49
CA PRO A 15 -28.18 6.50 21.54
C PRO A 15 -26.72 6.69 21.12
N ILE A 16 -25.80 6.52 22.06
CA ILE A 16 -24.38 6.37 21.78
C ILE A 16 -24.23 5.06 21.01
N LYS A 17 -24.13 5.13 19.67
CA LYS A 17 -23.70 3.98 18.87
C LYS A 17 -22.24 3.69 19.22
N LEU A 18 -22.02 2.81 20.20
CA LEU A 18 -20.74 2.12 20.34
C LEU A 18 -20.55 1.28 19.07
N VAL A 19 -19.82 1.83 18.10
CA VAL A 19 -19.30 1.04 16.99
C VAL A 19 -18.24 0.14 17.61
N ALA A 20 -18.54 -1.15 17.74
CA ALA A 20 -17.54 -2.14 18.10
C ALA A 20 -16.38 -1.99 17.11
N ALA A 21 -15.16 -1.81 17.63
CA ALA A 21 -13.97 -1.81 16.78
C ALA A 21 -13.95 -3.14 16.02
N GLU A 22 -14.07 -3.07 14.70
CA GLU A 22 -14.10 -4.28 13.87
C GLU A 22 -12.73 -4.96 13.94
N LEU A 23 -12.70 -6.11 14.59
CA LEU A 23 -11.46 -6.85 14.85
C LEU A 23 -10.83 -7.36 13.55
N ASN A 24 -9.50 -7.31 13.48
CA ASN A 24 -8.72 -7.99 12.45
C ASN A 24 -9.05 -9.50 12.43
N LYS A 25 -9.25 -10.05 11.23
CA LYS A 25 -9.34 -11.49 10.99
C LYS A 25 -8.38 -11.83 9.87
N PHE A 26 -7.38 -12.64 10.18
CA PHE A 26 -6.37 -13.08 9.23
C PHE A 26 -5.95 -14.51 9.51
N GLU A 27 -6.04 -15.35 8.50
CA GLU A 27 -5.69 -16.76 8.57
C GLU A 27 -4.86 -17.17 7.36
N ILE A 28 -3.88 -18.04 7.59
CA ILE A 28 -3.04 -18.64 6.55
C ILE A 28 -3.32 -20.13 6.52
N SER A 29 -3.72 -20.64 5.36
CA SER A 29 -3.82 -22.07 5.10
C SER A 29 -2.74 -22.52 4.13
N LEU A 30 -2.26 -23.74 4.34
CA LEU A 30 -1.17 -24.32 3.57
C LEU A 30 -1.62 -25.61 2.92
N THR A 31 -1.38 -25.72 1.62
CA THR A 31 -1.39 -27.01 0.91
C THR A 31 0.04 -27.40 0.57
N LYS A 32 0.21 -28.49 -0.18
CA LYS A 32 1.51 -28.92 -0.69
C LYS A 32 2.16 -27.82 -1.54
N ASP A 33 1.41 -27.21 -2.45
CA ASP A 33 1.95 -26.32 -3.49
C ASP A 33 1.55 -24.85 -3.31
N LYS A 34 0.56 -24.55 -2.45
CA LYS A 34 0.03 -23.20 -2.27
C LYS A 34 0.07 -22.74 -0.82
N ARG A 35 0.20 -21.43 -0.66
CA ARG A 35 -0.07 -20.69 0.58
C ARG A 35 -1.25 -19.77 0.29
N CYS A 36 -2.35 -19.95 1.01
CA CYS A 36 -3.56 -19.16 0.84
C CYS A 36 -3.80 -18.30 2.08
N PHE A 37 -4.35 -17.11 1.84
CA PHE A 37 -4.60 -16.10 2.85
C PHE A 37 -6.08 -15.74 2.85
N HIS A 38 -6.71 -15.82 4.02
CA HIS A 38 -8.07 -15.38 4.26
C HIS A 38 -8.00 -14.15 5.17
N SER A 39 -8.57 -13.03 4.74
CA SER A 39 -8.49 -11.77 5.48
C SER A 39 -9.79 -10.97 5.36
N ASN A 40 -10.17 -10.29 6.45
CA ASN A 40 -11.22 -9.26 6.39
C ASN A 40 -10.68 -7.87 6.00
N GLY A 41 -9.37 -7.74 5.75
CA GLY A 41 -8.72 -6.49 5.31
C GLY A 41 -8.61 -5.41 6.39
N MET A 42 -9.04 -5.69 7.62
CA MET A 42 -8.94 -4.75 8.74
C MET A 42 -7.54 -4.80 9.34
N PRO A 43 -6.87 -3.68 9.62
CA PRO A 43 -5.55 -3.71 10.26
C PRO A 43 -5.65 -4.14 11.73
N ASP A 44 -4.60 -4.80 12.23
CA ASP A 44 -4.39 -5.16 13.63
C ASP A 44 -3.70 -4.05 14.45
N HIS A 45 -3.60 -2.86 13.87
CA HIS A 45 -2.96 -1.69 14.46
C HIS A 45 -3.84 -0.45 14.27
N LYS A 46 -3.54 0.62 15.01
CA LYS A 46 -4.23 1.90 14.85
C LYS A 46 -4.05 2.47 13.45
N THR A 47 -5.11 3.04 12.89
CA THR A 47 -5.08 3.77 11.62
C THR A 47 -5.20 5.27 11.85
N GLY A 48 -4.97 6.06 10.81
CA GLY A 48 -5.50 7.41 10.73
C GLY A 48 -7.04 7.43 10.77
N VAL A 49 -7.60 8.62 10.92
CA VAL A 49 -9.05 8.85 10.80
C VAL A 49 -9.41 8.93 9.32
N PHE A 50 -10.42 8.16 8.92
CA PHE A 50 -10.97 8.11 7.57
C PHE A 50 -12.50 8.21 7.63
N PRO A 51 -13.15 9.05 6.81
CA PRO A 51 -12.54 9.87 5.75
C PRO A 51 -11.73 11.04 6.29
N ASN A 52 -10.84 11.59 5.46
CA ASN A 52 -10.05 12.79 5.74
C ASN A 52 -9.95 13.70 4.50
N LYS A 53 -9.32 14.87 4.63
CA LYS A 53 -9.22 15.88 3.56
C LYS A 53 -8.66 15.34 2.24
N GLY A 54 -7.76 14.36 2.29
CA GLY A 54 -7.14 13.74 1.11
C GLY A 54 -7.80 12.42 0.67
N ASN A 55 -8.76 11.90 1.42
CA ASN A 55 -9.40 10.62 1.14
C ASN A 55 -10.87 10.59 1.64
N PRO A 56 -11.87 10.56 0.74
CA PRO A 56 -13.28 10.60 1.12
C PRO A 56 -13.85 9.23 1.54
N ASN A 57 -13.06 8.16 1.55
CA ASN A 57 -13.54 6.81 1.82
C ASN A 57 -13.37 6.45 3.30
N SER A 58 -14.33 5.69 3.85
CA SER A 58 -14.26 5.08 5.19
C SER A 58 -13.76 3.64 5.11
N ILE A 59 -13.00 3.18 6.12
CA ILE A 59 -12.55 1.79 6.20
C ILE A 59 -13.77 0.86 6.36
N SER A 60 -13.79 -0.27 5.65
CA SER A 60 -14.77 -1.34 5.84
C SER A 60 -14.14 -2.71 5.59
N GLN A 61 -14.75 -3.75 6.16
CA GLN A 61 -14.32 -5.13 5.88
C GLN A 61 -14.35 -5.46 4.39
N GLN A 62 -13.39 -6.30 4.01
CA GLN A 62 -13.22 -6.82 2.67
C GLN A 62 -13.31 -8.35 2.72
N LYS A 63 -13.69 -9.00 1.63
CA LYS A 63 -13.59 -10.47 1.51
C LYS A 63 -12.34 -10.82 0.71
N ILE A 64 -11.22 -10.98 1.39
CA ILE A 64 -9.93 -11.29 0.75
C ILE A 64 -9.68 -12.79 0.86
N HIS A 65 -9.57 -13.44 -0.29
CA HIS A 65 -9.04 -14.79 -0.42
C HIS A 65 -8.05 -14.80 -1.59
N VAL A 66 -6.77 -14.98 -1.30
CA VAL A 66 -5.70 -14.96 -2.30
C VAL A 66 -4.72 -16.09 -2.03
N CYS A 67 -4.22 -16.73 -3.07
CA CYS A 67 -3.22 -17.80 -2.95
C CYS A 67 -1.97 -17.48 -3.74
N VAL A 68 -0.82 -17.95 -3.26
CA VAL A 68 0.49 -17.82 -3.91
C VAL A 68 1.22 -19.17 -3.92
N PRO A 69 2.20 -19.38 -4.81
CA PRO A 69 3.07 -20.55 -4.76
C PRO A 69 3.76 -20.68 -3.40
N ARG A 70 3.79 -21.89 -2.83
CA ARG A 70 4.46 -22.15 -1.55
C ARG A 70 5.99 -22.15 -1.68
N TYR A 71 6.48 -22.54 -2.86
CA TYR A 71 7.90 -22.66 -3.19
C TYR A 71 8.19 -21.85 -4.46
N PRO A 72 8.25 -20.52 -4.35
CA PRO A 72 8.45 -19.66 -5.49
C PRO A 72 9.82 -19.89 -6.14
N LYS A 73 9.87 -19.85 -7.47
CA LYS A 73 11.11 -19.96 -8.25
C LYS A 73 11.37 -18.63 -8.94
N LYS A 74 12.61 -18.16 -8.85
CA LYS A 74 13.00 -16.89 -9.48
C LYS A 74 13.15 -17.12 -10.98
N SER A 75 12.43 -16.34 -11.76
CA SER A 75 12.54 -16.23 -13.21
C SER A 75 13.66 -15.25 -13.58
N THR A 76 14.12 -15.38 -14.83
CA THR A 76 15.02 -14.41 -15.47
C THR A 76 14.28 -13.13 -15.85
N ALA A 77 12.97 -13.21 -16.09
CA ALA A 77 12.11 -12.07 -16.40
C ALA A 77 11.28 -11.65 -15.18
N SER A 78 11.01 -10.35 -15.09
CA SER A 78 10.11 -9.77 -14.08
C SER A 78 8.79 -9.31 -14.69
N THR A 79 7.70 -9.49 -13.94
CA THR A 79 6.36 -9.01 -14.28
C THR A 79 6.10 -7.66 -13.60
N LYS A 80 5.81 -6.61 -14.37
CA LYS A 80 5.41 -5.30 -13.82
C LYS A 80 4.03 -5.39 -13.17
N ILE A 81 3.91 -4.82 -11.96
CA ILE A 81 2.67 -4.85 -11.19
C ILE A 81 2.12 -3.43 -11.03
N LYS A 82 0.87 -3.26 -11.43
CA LYS A 82 0.13 -1.98 -11.32
C LYS A 82 -0.95 -2.02 -10.24
N GLY A 83 -1.29 -3.22 -9.77
CA GLY A 83 -2.33 -3.45 -8.77
C GLY A 83 -1.76 -3.86 -7.42
N ILE A 84 -2.42 -4.83 -6.81
CA ILE A 84 -1.96 -5.46 -5.56
C ILE A 84 -0.69 -6.28 -5.85
N ILE A 85 0.37 -6.04 -5.09
CA ILE A 85 1.68 -6.72 -5.20
C ILE A 85 1.84 -7.87 -4.22
N GLY A 86 1.16 -7.80 -3.08
CA GLY A 86 1.36 -8.73 -1.98
C GLY A 86 0.39 -8.48 -0.83
N ILE A 87 0.51 -9.30 0.20
CA ILE A 87 -0.30 -9.24 1.42
C ILE A 87 0.62 -9.28 2.65
N ALA A 88 0.37 -8.40 3.62
CA ALA A 88 1.08 -8.36 4.89
C ALA A 88 0.63 -9.48 5.83
N LEU A 89 1.45 -9.82 6.84
CA LEU A 89 1.11 -10.85 7.84
C LEU A 89 0.02 -10.43 8.84
N ASN A 90 -0.59 -9.25 8.66
CA ASN A 90 -1.84 -8.87 9.32
C ASN A 90 -3.04 -8.86 8.35
N GLY A 91 -2.87 -9.35 7.12
CA GLY A 91 -3.94 -9.48 6.15
C GLY A 91 -4.28 -8.22 5.34
N VAL A 92 -3.55 -7.11 5.53
CA VAL A 92 -3.69 -5.89 4.73
C VAL A 92 -2.86 -5.99 3.45
N LEU A 93 -3.41 -5.52 2.32
CA LEU A 93 -2.77 -5.62 1.01
C LEU A 93 -1.76 -4.49 0.77
N PHE A 94 -0.69 -4.81 0.04
CA PHE A 94 0.25 -3.83 -0.51
C PHE A 94 -0.19 -3.41 -1.91
N ARG A 95 -0.25 -2.10 -2.16
CA ARG A 95 -0.56 -1.52 -3.47
C ARG A 95 0.40 -0.35 -3.72
N PRO A 96 1.48 -0.54 -4.51
CA PRO A 96 2.51 0.48 -4.72
C PRO A 96 2.11 1.61 -5.67
N ALA A 97 1.11 1.38 -6.53
CA ALA A 97 0.78 2.27 -7.62
C ALA A 97 -0.48 3.10 -7.33
N THR A 98 -0.47 4.35 -7.79
CA THR A 98 -1.67 5.16 -7.86
C THR A 98 -2.39 4.94 -9.17
N ALA A 99 -3.67 5.34 -9.25
CA ALA A 99 -4.40 5.40 -10.51
C ALA A 99 -4.20 6.72 -11.26
N GLY A 100 -3.44 7.67 -10.69
CA GLY A 100 -3.29 9.02 -11.21
C GLY A 100 -2.12 9.15 -12.17
N PHE A 101 -2.34 9.90 -13.23
CA PHE A 101 -1.34 10.28 -14.21
C PHE A 101 -1.36 11.79 -14.39
N TRP A 102 -0.24 12.39 -14.80
CA TRP A 102 -0.20 13.80 -15.15
C TRP A 102 -1.30 14.15 -16.16
N ASP A 103 -2.11 15.14 -15.81
CA ASP A 103 -3.22 15.60 -16.63
C ASP A 103 -3.27 17.13 -16.57
N PRO A 104 -2.81 17.83 -17.62
CA PRO A 104 -2.79 19.29 -17.65
C PRO A 104 -4.20 19.90 -17.68
N LYS A 105 -5.25 19.10 -17.98
CA LYS A 105 -6.64 19.56 -17.98
C LYS A 105 -7.34 19.34 -16.64
N ALA A 106 -6.76 18.52 -15.76
CA ALA A 106 -7.34 18.26 -14.46
C ALA A 106 -7.03 19.41 -13.49
N PRO A 107 -7.99 19.88 -12.67
CA PRO A 107 -7.75 20.94 -11.69
C PRO A 107 -6.61 20.64 -10.70
N ARG A 108 -6.31 19.36 -10.46
CA ARG A 108 -5.23 18.91 -9.55
C ARG A 108 -3.92 18.60 -10.28
N GLY A 109 -3.83 18.85 -11.59
CA GLY A 109 -2.69 18.50 -12.44
C GLY A 109 -2.51 16.99 -12.69
N HIS A 110 -3.44 16.16 -12.22
CA HIS A 110 -3.44 14.72 -12.43
C HIS A 110 -4.85 14.14 -12.41
N SER A 111 -5.06 13.06 -13.17
CA SER A 111 -6.31 12.30 -13.20
C SER A 111 -6.07 10.86 -13.66
N ARG A 112 -7.11 10.02 -13.60
CA ARG A 112 -7.05 8.65 -14.14
C ARG A 112 -6.97 8.61 -15.68
N ASN A 113 -7.33 9.72 -16.33
CA ASN A 113 -7.36 9.87 -17.79
C ASN A 113 -6.12 10.63 -18.31
N GLY A 114 -5.16 10.93 -17.44
CA GLY A 114 -3.94 11.62 -17.79
C GLY A 114 -3.01 10.82 -18.71
N LYS A 115 -1.86 11.41 -19.00
CA LYS A 115 -0.82 10.86 -19.86
C LYS A 115 -0.11 9.70 -19.17
N LYS A 116 -0.31 8.48 -19.66
CA LYS A 116 0.14 7.22 -19.02
C LYS A 116 1.66 7.06 -18.85
N ASN A 117 2.45 7.90 -19.52
CA ASN A 117 3.91 7.96 -19.39
C ASN A 117 4.37 8.85 -18.21
N TRP A 118 3.45 9.39 -17.43
CA TRP A 118 3.72 10.20 -16.25
C TRP A 118 2.80 9.77 -15.11
N SER A 119 3.13 8.65 -14.49
CA SER A 119 2.35 8.04 -13.41
C SER A 119 2.74 8.65 -12.06
N VAL A 120 1.75 9.05 -11.28
CA VAL A 120 1.96 9.72 -9.99
C VAL A 120 2.49 8.72 -8.95
N ASP A 121 3.57 9.10 -8.28
CA ASP A 121 3.98 8.46 -7.03
C ASP A 121 3.22 9.10 -5.86
N ILE A 122 2.69 8.27 -4.96
CA ILE A 122 1.85 8.77 -3.87
C ILE A 122 2.62 9.63 -2.87
N PHE A 123 3.93 9.38 -2.69
CA PHE A 123 4.80 10.17 -1.83
C PHE A 123 5.32 11.43 -2.53
N GLY A 124 5.28 11.45 -3.86
CA GLY A 124 5.54 12.64 -4.67
C GLY A 124 4.49 13.74 -4.47
N LEU A 125 3.23 13.38 -4.20
CA LEU A 125 2.15 14.32 -3.89
C LEU A 125 1.87 14.44 -2.38
N LYS A 126 2.89 14.82 -1.61
CA LYS A 126 2.81 14.91 -0.13
C LYS A 126 1.53 15.60 0.34
N GLY A 127 0.77 14.89 1.19
CA GLY A 127 -0.46 15.37 1.82
C GLY A 127 -1.70 15.43 0.91
N ARG A 128 -1.62 15.07 -0.37
CA ARG A 128 -2.75 15.21 -1.32
C ARG A 128 -3.58 13.95 -1.50
N LEU A 129 -3.03 12.77 -1.17
CA LEU A 129 -3.67 11.47 -1.42
C LEU A 129 -4.12 10.74 -0.15
N GLY A 130 -4.14 11.47 0.98
CA GLY A 130 -4.76 11.02 2.23
C GLY A 130 -4.11 9.80 2.88
N LEU A 131 -2.78 9.66 2.75
CA LEU A 131 -2.02 8.67 3.52
C LEU A 131 -2.10 8.97 5.02
N ASP A 132 -2.20 7.92 5.83
CA ASP A 132 -2.00 8.00 7.28
C ASP A 132 -0.54 7.77 7.69
N PHE A 133 -0.30 7.73 9.01
CA PHE A 133 1.02 7.49 9.59
C PHE A 133 1.58 6.07 9.36
N ASN A 134 0.77 5.16 8.80
CA ASN A 134 1.20 3.83 8.35
C ASN A 134 1.48 3.79 6.84
N ASN A 135 1.55 4.94 6.17
CA ASN A 135 1.72 5.02 4.73
C ASN A 135 0.63 4.24 3.97
N ALA A 136 -0.59 4.22 4.52
CA ALA A 136 -1.76 3.58 3.96
C ALA A 136 -2.90 4.57 3.75
N HIS A 137 -3.85 4.17 2.91
CA HIS A 137 -5.12 4.89 2.79
C HIS A 137 -6.25 3.94 2.42
N VAL A 138 -7.45 4.48 2.27
CA VAL A 138 -8.66 3.72 1.97
C VAL A 138 -9.03 3.86 0.49
N GLY A 139 -9.10 2.74 -0.21
CA GLY A 139 -9.58 2.68 -1.58
C GLY A 139 -11.09 2.90 -1.68
N ARG A 140 -11.59 3.07 -2.91
CA ARG A 140 -13.03 3.08 -3.17
C ARG A 140 -13.60 1.71 -2.74
N GLY A 141 -14.68 1.68 -1.95
CA GLY A 141 -15.21 0.42 -1.40
C GLY A 141 -14.64 0.01 -0.05
N GLY A 142 -13.81 0.87 0.57
CA GLY A 142 -13.42 0.76 1.97
C GLY A 142 -12.18 -0.06 2.27
N MET A 143 -11.47 -0.55 1.24
CA MET A 143 -10.24 -1.31 1.40
C MET A 143 -9.10 -0.43 1.91
N TYR A 144 -8.73 -0.59 3.17
CA TYR A 144 -7.48 -0.05 3.72
C TYR A 144 -6.28 -0.83 3.17
N HIS A 145 -5.25 -0.13 2.68
CA HIS A 145 -4.09 -0.77 2.05
C HIS A 145 -2.82 0.08 2.11
N TYR A 146 -1.66 -0.59 2.13
CA TYR A 146 -0.35 0.05 2.27
C TYR A 146 0.23 0.46 0.91
N HIS A 147 0.72 1.70 0.84
CA HIS A 147 1.55 2.19 -0.28
C HIS A 147 3.05 2.26 0.08
N GLY A 148 3.38 2.18 1.38
CA GLY A 148 4.74 2.22 1.90
C GLY A 148 4.92 1.33 3.12
N LEU A 149 5.89 1.68 3.96
CA LEU A 149 6.18 0.98 5.21
C LEU A 149 4.99 1.08 6.18
N PRO A 150 4.35 -0.02 6.57
CA PRO A 150 3.30 0.00 7.59
C PRO A 150 3.91 0.15 8.99
N THR A 151 4.24 1.38 9.37
CA THR A 151 5.05 1.71 10.57
C THR A 151 4.55 1.02 11.83
N SER A 152 3.25 1.11 12.16
CA SER A 152 2.72 0.52 13.39
C SER A 152 2.76 -1.01 13.37
N PHE A 153 2.51 -1.63 12.22
CA PHE A 153 2.61 -3.07 12.05
C PHE A 153 4.04 -3.55 12.23
N VAL A 154 5.01 -2.91 11.56
CA VAL A 154 6.42 -3.28 11.66
C VAL A 154 6.96 -3.09 13.07
N ASN A 155 6.57 -2.03 13.77
CA ASN A 155 7.00 -1.80 15.15
C ASN A 155 6.52 -2.90 16.12
N ASN A 156 5.41 -3.57 15.80
CA ASN A 156 4.89 -4.70 16.57
C ASN A 156 5.54 -6.04 16.18
N LEU A 157 6.26 -6.10 15.05
CA LEU A 157 6.92 -7.31 14.58
C LEU A 157 8.34 -7.46 15.16
N LYS A 158 8.64 -8.67 15.65
CA LYS A 158 9.98 -9.05 16.11
C LYS A 158 10.89 -9.58 14.99
N LYS A 159 10.41 -9.61 13.75
CA LYS A 159 11.07 -10.25 12.60
C LYS A 159 11.02 -9.33 11.38
N SER A 160 12.01 -9.47 10.51
CA SER A 160 12.06 -8.72 9.25
C SER A 160 11.00 -9.14 8.24
N HIS A 161 10.46 -10.36 8.32
CA HIS A 161 9.46 -10.86 7.37
C HIS A 161 8.10 -10.26 7.72
N ILE A 162 7.50 -9.53 6.78
CA ILE A 162 6.28 -8.74 7.00
C ILE A 162 5.12 -9.13 6.07
N GLY A 163 5.34 -9.98 5.07
CA GLY A 163 4.29 -10.39 4.15
C GLY A 163 4.80 -11.28 3.03
N TYR A 164 3.92 -11.61 2.09
CA TYR A 164 4.24 -12.37 0.89
C TYR A 164 3.82 -11.61 -0.36
N ALA A 165 4.66 -11.67 -1.38
CA ALA A 165 4.37 -11.16 -2.71
C ALA A 165 3.44 -12.12 -3.47
N GLY A 166 2.78 -11.60 -4.51
CA GLY A 166 1.83 -12.35 -5.33
C GLY A 166 2.43 -13.53 -6.11
N ASP A 167 3.76 -13.62 -6.18
CA ASP A 167 4.50 -14.74 -6.75
C ASP A 167 5.00 -15.75 -5.70
N GLY A 168 4.73 -15.51 -4.42
CA GLY A 168 5.04 -16.40 -3.31
C GLY A 168 6.32 -16.06 -2.54
N PHE A 169 7.17 -15.16 -3.02
CA PHE A 169 8.36 -14.76 -2.26
C PHE A 169 8.01 -13.93 -1.02
N GLU A 170 8.83 -14.06 0.01
CA GLU A 170 8.69 -13.27 1.24
C GLU A 170 8.98 -11.79 0.97
N ILE A 171 8.25 -10.91 1.64
CA ILE A 171 8.46 -9.46 1.68
C ILE A 171 9.05 -9.13 3.05
N HIS A 172 10.19 -8.45 3.05
CA HIS A 172 10.93 -8.09 4.24
C HIS A 172 11.04 -6.60 4.44
N TYR A 173 11.13 -6.17 5.70
CA TYR A 173 11.62 -4.85 6.07
C TYR A 173 12.88 -4.99 6.93
N ILE A 174 13.90 -4.22 6.58
CA ILE A 174 15.12 -4.05 7.36
C ILE A 174 15.36 -2.54 7.40
N LYS A 175 15.41 -1.96 8.60
CA LYS A 175 15.63 -0.52 8.77
C LYS A 175 16.92 -0.07 8.08
N GLY A 176 16.86 1.01 7.31
CA GLY A 176 17.98 1.53 6.53
C GLY A 176 18.20 0.83 5.18
N LYS A 177 17.36 -0.16 4.82
CA LYS A 177 17.45 -0.80 3.50
C LYS A 177 16.95 0.16 2.42
N MET A 178 17.85 0.50 1.51
CA MET A 178 17.58 1.36 0.35
C MET A 178 17.42 0.53 -0.92
N SER A 179 16.56 0.98 -1.82
CA SER A 179 16.50 0.56 -3.22
C SER A 179 17.72 1.10 -4.00
N ALA A 180 17.93 0.58 -5.21
CA ALA A 180 18.91 1.12 -6.17
C ALA A 180 18.30 2.11 -7.20
N TRP A 181 17.12 2.67 -6.88
CA TRP A 181 16.51 3.71 -7.70
C TRP A 181 16.90 5.10 -7.20
N VAL A 182 17.28 5.96 -8.14
CA VAL A 182 17.74 7.32 -7.85
C VAL A 182 16.89 8.33 -8.61
N LEU A 183 16.70 9.50 -8.01
CA LEU A 183 16.03 10.62 -8.66
C LEU A 183 16.94 11.16 -9.76
N LYS A 184 16.39 11.40 -10.95
CA LYS A 184 17.12 12.07 -12.04
C LYS A 184 17.48 13.50 -11.63
N ASP A 185 18.61 13.99 -12.10
CA ASP A 185 18.97 15.40 -11.94
C ASP A 185 18.48 16.24 -13.14
N GLY A 186 18.34 17.54 -12.95
CA GLY A 186 17.93 18.50 -13.98
C GLY A 186 16.42 18.62 -14.19
N PHE A 187 16.03 18.87 -15.45
CA PHE A 187 14.65 19.21 -15.82
C PHE A 187 14.06 18.20 -16.81
N ARG A 188 12.76 17.93 -16.66
CA ARG A 188 11.98 17.12 -17.58
C ARG A 188 11.92 17.79 -18.95
N LYS A 189 12.28 17.05 -19.99
CA LYS A 189 12.28 17.53 -21.39
C LYS A 189 10.88 17.57 -22.03
N SER A 190 9.90 16.89 -21.42
CA SER A 190 8.52 16.84 -21.90
C SER A 190 7.56 16.50 -20.76
N GLY A 191 6.26 16.65 -21.00
CA GLY A 191 5.22 16.33 -20.03
C GLY A 191 5.06 17.40 -18.95
N PRO A 192 5.01 17.03 -17.65
CA PRO A 192 4.89 17.98 -16.53
C PRO A 192 6.21 18.73 -16.31
N LEU A 193 6.56 19.62 -17.25
CA LEU A 193 7.79 20.44 -17.28
C LEU A 193 8.20 20.90 -15.87
N GLY A 194 9.51 21.06 -15.64
CA GLY A 194 10.06 21.39 -14.33
C GLY A 194 11.15 20.41 -13.91
N LYS A 195 11.63 20.55 -12.67
CA LYS A 195 12.67 19.67 -12.13
C LYS A 195 12.14 18.26 -11.92
N TYR A 196 13.02 17.28 -12.05
CA TYR A 196 12.74 15.94 -11.50
C TYR A 196 12.65 16.06 -9.98
N ASP A 197 11.45 15.90 -9.42
CA ASP A 197 11.17 16.15 -8.00
C ASP A 197 10.56 14.94 -7.28
N GLY A 198 10.36 13.83 -7.99
CA GLY A 198 9.80 12.60 -7.46
C GLY A 198 8.27 12.59 -7.44
N THR A 199 7.61 13.59 -8.03
CA THR A 199 6.16 13.60 -8.23
C THR A 199 5.71 12.40 -9.06
N TYR A 200 6.52 12.01 -10.05
CA TYR A 200 6.20 10.93 -10.98
C TYR A 200 7.19 9.77 -10.85
N ASN A 201 6.71 8.54 -11.06
CA ASN A 201 7.56 7.36 -11.06
C ASN A 201 8.66 7.47 -12.13
N GLU A 202 8.38 8.17 -13.23
CA GLU A 202 9.30 8.41 -14.34
C GLU A 202 10.37 9.46 -14.04
N ASP A 203 10.33 10.10 -12.87
CA ASP A 203 11.42 10.95 -12.38
C ASP A 203 12.62 10.14 -11.89
N PHE A 204 12.44 8.84 -11.65
CA PHE A 204 13.48 7.96 -11.15
C PHE A 204 14.08 7.11 -12.27
N PHE A 205 15.32 6.65 -12.07
CA PHE A 205 15.92 5.60 -12.87
C PHE A 205 16.60 4.57 -11.96
N TYR A 206 16.61 3.33 -12.43
CA TYR A 206 17.36 2.27 -11.78
C TYR A 206 18.83 2.43 -12.14
N GLN A 207 19.68 2.70 -11.14
CA GLN A 207 21.12 2.88 -11.36
C GLN A 207 21.87 1.55 -11.33
N GLY A 208 21.26 0.51 -10.76
CA GLY A 208 21.98 -0.69 -10.34
C GLY A 208 22.90 -0.40 -9.16
N ASN A 209 23.23 -1.43 -8.38
CA ASN A 209 24.30 -1.36 -7.41
C ASN A 209 25.00 -2.72 -7.29
N ASN A 210 26.20 -2.72 -6.69
CA ASN A 210 27.00 -3.90 -6.41
C ASN A 210 26.30 -4.83 -5.38
N ASP A 211 25.32 -5.60 -5.87
CA ASP A 211 24.91 -6.92 -5.33
C ASP A 211 23.99 -7.00 -4.11
N LYS A 212 22.98 -6.13 -3.93
CA LYS A 212 22.01 -6.40 -2.82
C LYS A 212 20.54 -6.22 -3.12
N ILE A 213 20.15 -5.46 -4.15
CA ILE A 213 18.75 -5.34 -4.50
C ILE A 213 18.58 -5.01 -6.00
N ASP A 214 17.67 -5.71 -6.66
CA ASP A 214 17.36 -5.57 -8.08
C ASP A 214 16.30 -4.48 -8.35
N GLU A 215 15.95 -4.29 -9.63
CA GLU A 215 14.97 -3.30 -10.09
C GLU A 215 13.59 -3.47 -9.41
N CYS A 216 13.24 -4.70 -9.02
CA CYS A 216 11.97 -5.02 -8.36
C CYS A 216 12.03 -4.89 -6.84
N ASN A 217 13.09 -4.31 -6.29
CA ASN A 217 13.40 -4.35 -4.86
C ASN A 217 13.60 -5.79 -4.33
N GLY A 218 14.01 -6.73 -5.17
CA GLY A 218 14.31 -8.11 -4.80
C GLY A 218 15.79 -8.35 -4.55
N GLY A 219 16.16 -9.28 -3.66
CA GLY A 219 17.57 -9.60 -3.43
C GLY A 219 17.76 -10.80 -2.50
N MET A 220 19.00 -11.25 -2.37
CA MET A 220 19.33 -12.37 -1.49
C MET A 220 19.36 -11.93 -0.02
N TYR A 221 18.67 -12.69 0.82
CA TYR A 221 18.65 -12.54 2.28
C TYR A 221 18.59 -13.91 2.94
N LYS A 222 19.56 -14.20 3.82
CA LYS A 222 19.64 -15.48 4.54
C LYS A 222 19.51 -16.71 3.62
N GLY A 223 20.19 -16.67 2.47
CA GLY A 223 20.20 -17.77 1.50
C GLY A 223 18.96 -17.89 0.61
N LYS A 224 18.00 -16.95 0.70
CA LYS A 224 16.78 -16.96 -0.13
C LYS A 224 16.63 -15.64 -0.88
N TYR A 225 16.03 -15.69 -2.06
CA TYR A 225 15.57 -14.48 -2.73
C TYR A 225 14.28 -13.98 -2.04
N VAL A 226 14.24 -12.69 -1.72
CA VAL A 226 13.10 -12.01 -1.07
C VAL A 226 12.91 -10.63 -1.67
N TYR A 227 11.73 -10.04 -1.49
CA TYR A 227 11.52 -8.61 -1.75
C TYR A 227 11.74 -7.78 -0.50
N PHE A 228 12.10 -6.51 -0.67
CA PHE A 228 12.20 -5.56 0.41
C PHE A 228 11.21 -4.40 0.26
N ILE A 229 10.58 -4.05 1.37
CA ILE A 229 10.13 -2.68 1.61
C ILE A 229 11.38 -1.85 1.89
N THR A 230 11.53 -0.73 1.18
CA THR A 230 12.71 0.14 1.27
C THR A 230 12.35 1.52 1.81
N ASP A 231 13.34 2.22 2.36
CA ASP A 231 13.14 3.54 2.97
C ASP A 231 13.04 4.68 1.92
N ASN A 232 13.49 4.44 0.68
CA ASN A 232 13.39 5.34 -0.46
C ASN A 232 12.45 4.82 -1.55
N TYR A 233 12.35 5.57 -2.66
CA TYR A 233 11.59 5.14 -3.83
C TYR A 233 12.27 3.94 -4.50
N PRO A 234 11.52 2.95 -5.02
CA PRO A 234 10.13 2.68 -4.69
C PRO A 234 10.05 2.03 -3.31
N ARG A 235 9.14 2.49 -2.44
CA ARG A 235 9.05 1.95 -1.07
C ARG A 235 8.52 0.53 -1.05
N VAL A 236 7.54 0.23 -1.89
CA VAL A 236 6.95 -1.10 -2.10
C VAL A 236 7.39 -1.60 -3.49
N PRO A 237 7.75 -2.89 -3.65
CA PRO A 237 8.09 -3.49 -4.94
C PRO A 237 7.08 -3.15 -6.05
N ARG A 238 7.58 -2.86 -7.26
CA ARG A 238 6.76 -2.52 -8.44
C ARG A 238 6.73 -3.62 -9.51
N CYS A 239 7.49 -4.70 -9.32
CA CYS A 239 7.49 -5.87 -10.17
C CYS A 239 7.78 -7.14 -9.36
N LEU A 240 7.51 -8.29 -9.98
CA LEU A 240 7.68 -9.61 -9.40
C LEU A 240 8.51 -10.50 -10.33
N SER A 241 9.54 -11.11 -9.79
CA SER A 241 10.51 -12.00 -10.43
C SER A 241 10.11 -13.48 -10.39
N GLY A 242 8.92 -13.85 -9.92
CA GLY A 242 8.40 -15.22 -9.97
C GLY A 242 7.12 -15.37 -10.82
N GLU A 243 6.52 -16.55 -10.73
CA GLU A 243 5.19 -16.80 -11.32
C GLU A 243 4.10 -16.08 -10.50
N VAL A 244 3.53 -15.02 -11.06
CA VAL A 244 2.53 -14.21 -10.37
C VAL A 244 1.19 -14.94 -10.37
N SER A 245 0.64 -15.17 -9.17
CA SER A 245 -0.71 -15.72 -9.01
C SER A 245 -1.76 -14.82 -9.67
N SER A 246 -2.75 -15.45 -10.30
CA SER A 246 -3.88 -14.77 -10.92
C SER A 246 -4.76 -14.01 -9.94
N ASP A 247 -4.55 -14.17 -8.63
CA ASP A 247 -5.20 -13.37 -7.59
C ASP A 247 -4.62 -11.96 -7.45
N PHE A 248 -3.39 -11.76 -7.91
CA PHE A 248 -2.65 -10.52 -7.79
C PHE A 248 -2.63 -9.73 -9.10
N ASN A 249 -2.03 -8.52 -9.06
CA ASN A 249 -2.01 -7.57 -10.17
C ASN A 249 -3.39 -7.10 -10.66
N LYS A 250 -4.45 -7.33 -9.88
CA LYS A 250 -5.80 -6.81 -10.16
C LYS A 250 -5.87 -5.32 -9.81
N SER A 251 -6.56 -4.55 -10.65
CA SER A 251 -6.81 -3.12 -10.43
C SER A 251 -8.00 -2.83 -9.52
N ARG A 252 -8.76 -3.87 -9.11
CA ARG A 252 -10.00 -3.71 -8.36
C ARG A 252 -9.75 -2.95 -7.05
N HIS A 253 -10.56 -1.92 -6.87
CA HIS A 253 -10.75 -1.22 -5.61
C HIS A 253 -11.80 -2.01 -4.82
#